data_AF-A0A1I8E924-F1
#
_entry.id   AF-A0A1I8E924-F1
#
_cell.length_a   1.000
_cell.length_b   1.000
_cell.length_c   1.000
_cell.angle_alpha   90.00
_cell.angle_beta   90.00
_cell.angle_gamma   90.00
#
_symmetry.space_group_name_H-M   'P 1'
#
loop_
_entity.id
_entity.type
_entity.pdbx_description
1 polymer ?
#
loop_
_entity_poly.entity_id
_entity_poly.type
_entity_poly.pdbx_seq_one_letter_code
_entity_poly.pdbx_strand_id
1 'polypeptide(L)'
;MLCLVPHNFAKLVVIVGVLILSADFVYFTFVPKNFQIRFPSSDGSISILDFRLSTCFYTTLTAGVTSLVYGGILVILQAKSLYTLKTFITCHADKQCCICYHLHHQVQL
;
A
#
# COMPACT_ATOMS: atom_id res chain seq x y z
N MET A 1 10.75 0.02 -15.47
CA MET A 1 10.30 -1.38 -15.30
C MET A 1 9.01 -1.53 -14.48
N LEU A 2 8.44 -0.48 -13.85
CA LEU A 2 7.18 -0.60 -13.05
C LEU A 2 5.92 -0.07 -13.78
N CYS A 3 6.05 0.54 -14.97
CA CYS A 3 4.93 1.17 -15.69
C CYS A 3 4.09 0.20 -16.55
N LEU A 4 4.50 -1.06 -16.72
CA LEU A 4 3.86 -1.94 -17.70
C LEU A 4 2.57 -2.61 -17.19
N VAL A 5 2.41 -2.74 -15.86
CA VAL A 5 1.20 -3.31 -15.24
C VAL A 5 0.91 -2.57 -13.93
N PRO A 6 0.08 -1.53 -13.95
CA PRO A 6 -0.24 -0.75 -12.75
C PRO A 6 -0.77 -1.64 -11.62
N HIS A 7 -1.50 -2.71 -11.97
CA HIS A 7 -2.04 -3.68 -11.02
C HIS A 7 -0.99 -4.37 -10.14
N ASN A 8 0.17 -4.73 -10.70
CA ASN A 8 1.21 -5.41 -9.92
C ASN A 8 2.00 -4.41 -9.05
N PHE A 9 2.13 -3.17 -9.52
CA PHE A 9 2.77 -2.11 -8.76
C PHE A 9 2.00 -1.77 -7.48
N ALA A 10 0.68 -1.57 -7.56
CA ALA A 10 -0.13 -1.23 -6.40
C ALA A 10 -0.13 -2.35 -5.35
N LYS A 11 -0.21 -3.62 -5.78
CA LYS A 11 -0.09 -4.77 -4.88
C LYS A 11 1.27 -4.82 -4.18
N LEU A 12 2.37 -4.60 -4.92
CA LEU A 12 3.71 -4.59 -4.34
C LEU A 12 3.89 -3.48 -3.30
N VAL A 13 3.42 -2.26 -3.58
CA VAL A 13 3.50 -1.13 -2.65
C VAL A 13 2.75 -1.42 -1.35
N VAL A 14 1.55 -2.02 -1.43
CA VAL A 14 0.78 -2.42 -0.24
C VAL A 14 1.50 -3.51 0.55
N ILE A 15 2.05 -4.54 -0.12
CA ILE A 15 2.78 -5.62 0.54
C ILE A 15 4.01 -5.08 1.28
N VAL A 16 4.77 -4.20 0.64
CA VAL A 16 5.94 -3.55 1.26
C VAL A 16 5.53 -2.75 2.49
N GLY A 17 4.46 -1.97 2.41
CA GLY A 17 3.94 -1.22 3.56
C GLY A 17 3.53 -2.11 4.73
N VAL A 18 2.86 -3.23 4.47
CA VAL A 18 2.49 -4.22 5.49
C VAL A 18 3.72 -4.85 6.14
N LEU A 19 4.73 -5.20 5.34
CA LEU A 19 5.98 -5.77 5.86
C LEU A 19 6.72 -4.77 6.77
N ILE A 20 6.81 -3.50 6.37
CA ILE A 20 7.42 -2.44 7.19
C ILE A 20 6.70 -2.30 8.52
N LEU A 21 5.37 -2.20 8.52
CA LEU A 21 4.59 -2.10 9.75
C LEU A 21 4.70 -3.34 10.64
N SER A 22 4.80 -4.53 10.04
CA SER A 22 5.02 -5.77 10.80
C SER A 22 6.39 -5.80 11.48
N ALA A 23 7.43 -5.32 10.79
CA ALA A 23 8.77 -5.20 11.36
C ALA A 23 8.80 -4.18 12.51
N ASP A 24 8.12 -3.04 12.36
CA ASP A 24 7.96 -2.05 13.41
C ASP A 24 7.18 -2.61 14.62
N PHE A 25 6.13 -3.40 14.38
CA PHE A 25 5.35 -4.03 15.45
C PHE A 25 6.18 -5.05 16.25
N VAL A 26 6.96 -5.87 15.55
CA VAL A 26 7.93 -6.79 16.16
C VAL A 26 8.93 -5.98 16.98
N TYR A 27 9.56 -4.96 16.39
CA TYR A 27 10.50 -4.09 17.10
C TYR A 27 9.88 -3.49 18.37
N PHE A 28 8.66 -2.97 18.30
CA PHE A 28 7.96 -2.39 19.45
C PHE A 28 7.65 -3.41 20.56
N THR A 29 7.42 -4.67 20.20
CA THR A 29 7.12 -5.77 21.13
C THR A 29 8.39 -6.26 21.81
N PHE A 30 9.49 -6.37 21.05
CA PHE A 30 10.76 -6.87 21.55
C PHE A 30 11.62 -5.79 22.24
N VAL A 31 11.35 -4.50 22.03
CA VAL A 31 12.03 -3.43 22.77
C VAL A 31 11.66 -3.50 24.26
N PRO A 32 12.62 -3.75 25.15
CA PRO A 32 12.36 -3.81 26.58
C PRO A 32 12.05 -2.39 27.10
N LYS A 33 10.76 -2.10 27.30
CA LYS A 33 10.28 -0.80 27.81
C LYS A 33 10.73 -0.44 29.23
N ASN A 34 11.31 -1.39 29.96
CA ASN A 34 11.65 -1.25 31.38
C ASN A 34 13.15 -1.46 31.67
N PHE A 35 14.02 -1.33 30.67
CA PHE A 35 15.47 -1.46 30.91
C PHE A 35 16.05 -0.15 31.46
N GLN A 36 15.87 0.07 32.76
CA GLN A 36 16.46 1.21 33.47
C GLN A 36 17.86 0.85 33.94
N ILE A 37 18.87 1.15 33.13
CA ILE A 37 20.26 1.02 33.56
C ILE A 37 20.56 2.24 34.45
N ARG A 38 20.74 1.99 35.75
CA ARG A 38 21.17 3.00 36.72
C ARG A 38 22.67 3.15 36.62
N PHE A 39 23.14 4.29 36.14
CA PHE A 39 24.55 4.62 36.18
C PHE A 39 24.82 5.44 37.45
N PRO A 40 25.79 5.02 38.29
CA PRO A 40 26.24 5.86 39.39
C PRO A 40 27.04 7.02 38.80
N SER A 41 26.58 8.26 39.01
CA SER A 41 27.35 9.46 38.70
C SER A 41 28.35 9.75 39.83
N SER A 42 29.45 10.44 39.52
CA SER A 42 30.51 10.78 40.48
C SER A 42 30.03 11.62 41.68
N ASP A 43 28.86 12.25 41.57
CA ASP A 43 28.23 13.07 42.62
C ASP A 43 27.20 12.31 43.49
N GLY A 44 27.08 10.98 43.34
CA GLY A 44 26.09 10.18 44.08
C GLY A 44 24.66 10.31 43.57
N SER A 45 24.42 11.09 42.51
CA SER A 45 23.17 11.13 41.78
C SER A 45 23.05 9.91 40.85
N ILE A 46 21.89 9.25 40.89
CA ILE A 46 21.58 8.11 40.03
C ILE A 46 21.04 8.65 38.70
N SER A 47 21.77 8.45 37.61
CA SER A 47 21.25 8.72 36.27
C SER A 47 20.54 7.47 35.73
N ILE A 48 19.26 7.62 35.41
CA ILE A 48 18.43 6.55 34.83
C ILE A 48 18.46 6.73 33.30
N LEU A 49 19.03 5.75 32.59
CA LEU A 49 18.98 5.73 31.13
C LEU A 49 17.65 5.12 30.68
N ASP A 50 16.70 5.96 30.27
CA ASP A 50 15.44 5.55 29.66
C ASP A 50 15.68 5.14 28.20
N PHE A 51 15.42 3.86 27.87
CA PHE A 51 15.37 3.41 26.48
C PHE A 51 14.10 3.94 25.80
N ARG A 52 14.20 5.13 25.20
CA ARG A 52 13.16 5.70 24.33
C ARG A 52 13.26 5.03 22.94
N LEU A 53 12.11 4.83 22.29
CA LEU A 53 12.07 4.43 20.89
C LEU A 53 12.80 5.48 20.05
N SER A 54 13.78 5.03 19.25
CA SER A 54 14.64 5.90 18.43
C SER A 54 13.84 6.63 17.34
N THR A 55 14.30 7.81 16.92
CA THR A 55 13.72 8.61 15.82
C THR A 55 13.51 7.79 14.54
N CYS A 56 14.38 6.80 14.29
CA CYS A 56 14.28 5.88 13.15
C CYS A 56 12.98 5.04 13.16
N PHE A 57 12.49 4.66 14.35
CA PHE A 57 11.23 3.93 14.47
C PHE A 57 10.05 4.78 13.98
N TYR A 58 10.00 6.05 14.39
CA TYR A 58 8.94 6.96 13.98
C TYR A 58 8.99 7.24 12.48
N THR A 59 10.18 7.43 11.90
CA THR A 59 10.31 7.63 10.45
C THR A 59 9.85 6.41 9.66
N THR A 60 10.20 5.21 10.14
CA THR A 60 9.83 3.94 9.48
C THR A 60 8.34 3.66 9.59
N LEU A 61 7.74 3.92 10.76
CA LEU A 61 6.30 3.83 10.96
C LEU A 61 5.54 4.78 10.03
N THR A 62 6.01 6.02 9.91
CA THR A 62 5.38 7.03 9.04
C THR A 62 5.51 6.63 7.56
N ALA A 63 6.67 6.10 7.15
CA ALA A 63 6.87 5.56 5.81
C ALA A 63 5.97 4.35 5.52
N GLY A 64 5.81 3.43 6.48
CA GLY A 64 4.92 2.29 6.40
C GLY A 64 3.46 2.73 6.21
N VAL A 65 2.95 3.63 7.07
CA VAL A 65 1.58 4.14 6.97
C VAL A 65 1.34 4.87 5.64
N THR A 66 2.25 5.77 5.23
CA THR A 66 2.11 6.52 3.98
C THR A 66 2.13 5.61 2.76
N SER A 67 2.98 4.58 2.75
CA SER A 67 3.01 3.59 1.66
C SER A 67 1.71 2.80 1.56
N LEU A 68 1.07 2.47 2.69
CA LEU A 68 -0.18 1.71 2.74
C LEU A 68 -1.36 2.56 2.26
N VAL A 69 -1.41 3.84 2.67
CA VAL A 69 -2.40 4.81 2.17
C VAL A 69 -2.23 5.03 0.67
N TYR A 70 -1.01 5.29 0.21
CA TYR A 70 -0.71 5.51 -1.21
C TYR A 70 -1.03 4.27 -2.06
N GLY A 71 -0.60 3.09 -1.62
CA GLY A 71 -0.92 1.82 -2.26
C GLY A 71 -2.43 1.55 -2.31
N GLY A 72 -3.16 1.84 -1.23
CA GLY A 72 -4.62 1.71 -1.17
C GLY A 72 -5.34 2.63 -2.15
N ILE A 73 -4.93 3.90 -2.23
CA ILE A 73 -5.47 4.85 -3.22
C ILE A 73 -5.23 4.35 -4.64
N LEU A 74 -4.03 3.84 -4.93
CA LEU A 74 -3.71 3.26 -6.25
C LEU A 74 -4.58 2.06 -6.57
N VAL A 75 -4.83 1.15 -5.61
CA VAL A 75 -5.74 0.00 -5.80
C VAL A 75 -7.16 0.48 -6.14
N ILE A 76 -7.67 1.49 -5.43
CA ILE A 76 -9.01 2.04 -5.67
C ILE A 76 -9.11 2.70 -7.05
N LEU A 77 -8.11 3.51 -7.41
CA LEU A 77 -8.04 4.16 -8.72
C LEU A 77 -7.97 3.12 -9.86
N GLN A 78 -7.20 2.05 -9.66
CA GLN A 78 -7.10 0.96 -10.63
C GLN A 78 -8.40 0.17 -10.74
N ALA A 79 -9.10 -0.08 -9.64
CA ALA A 79 -10.41 -0.70 -9.68
C ALA A 79 -11.35 0.15 -10.56
N LYS A 80 -11.47 1.46 -10.28
CA LYS A 80 -12.31 2.37 -11.07
C LYS A 80 -11.93 2.42 -12.55
N SER A 81 -10.64 2.51 -12.86
CA SER A 81 -10.15 2.54 -14.26
C SER A 81 -10.39 1.23 -15.00
N LEU A 82 -10.16 0.07 -14.36
CA LEU A 82 -10.45 -1.25 -14.94
C LEU A 82 -11.94 -1.48 -15.14
N TYR A 83 -12.79 -1.08 -14.19
CA TYR A 83 -14.24 -1.15 -14.34
C TYR A 83 -14.72 -0.29 -15.51
N THR A 84 -14.18 0.93 -15.64
CA THR A 84 -14.46 1.83 -16.76
C THR A 84 -14.01 1.21 -18.10
N LEU A 85 -12.79 0.68 -18.20
CA LEU A 85 -12.31 0.05 -19.43
C LEU A 85 -13.14 -1.19 -19.81
N LYS A 86 -13.51 -2.03 -18.84
CA LYS A 86 -14.37 -3.20 -19.08
C LYS A 86 -15.76 -2.78 -19.56
N THR A 87 -16.36 -1.76 -18.94
CA THR A 87 -17.68 -1.25 -19.37
C THR A 87 -17.62 -0.60 -20.75
N PHE A 88 -16.58 0.18 -21.07
CA PHE A 88 -16.39 0.74 -22.42
C PHE A 88 -16.19 -0.34 -23.48
N ILE A 89 -15.35 -1.35 -23.23
CA ILE A 89 -15.11 -2.45 -24.17
C ILE A 89 -16.39 -3.26 -24.41
N THR A 90 -17.11 -3.62 -23.35
CA THR A 90 -18.40 -4.33 -23.48
C THR A 90 -19.42 -3.49 -24.25
N CYS A 91 -19.51 -2.18 -23.98
CA CYS A 91 -20.46 -1.31 -24.66
C CYS A 91 -20.09 -1.07 -26.14
N HIS A 92 -18.80 -1.01 -26.48
CA HIS A 92 -18.35 -0.91 -27.87
C HIS A 92 -18.57 -2.21 -28.65
N ALA A 93 -18.29 -3.36 -28.02
CA ALA A 93 -18.52 -4.68 -28.62
C ALA A 93 -20.01 -4.91 -28.94
N ASP A 94 -20.91 -4.46 -28.06
CA ASP A 94 -22.35 -4.63 -28.25
C ASP A 94 -22.89 -3.76 -29.41
N LYS A 95 -22.37 -2.53 -29.55
CA LYS A 95 -22.71 -1.66 -30.70
C LYS A 95 -22.23 -2.24 -32.03
N GLN A 96 -21.02 -2.79 -32.08
CA GLN A 96 -20.53 -3.46 -33.30
C GLN A 96 -21.32 -4.72 -33.63
N CYS A 97 -21.71 -5.50 -32.62
CA CYS A 97 -22.55 -6.69 -32.82
C CYS A 97 -23.92 -6.32 -33.38
N CYS A 98 -24.58 -5.29 -32.82
CA CYS A 98 -25.86 -4.79 -33.30
C CYS A 98 -25.79 -4.26 -34.75
N ILE A 99 -24.74 -3.51 -35.11
CA ILE A 99 -24.55 -3.01 -36.49
C ILE A 99 -24.36 -4.18 -37.46
N CYS A 100 -23.59 -5.20 -37.09
CA CYS A 100 -23.35 -6.37 -37.93
C CYS A 100 -24.65 -7.19 -38.14
N TYR A 101 -25.45 -7.35 -37.09
CA TYR A 101 -26.75 -8.02 -37.16
C TYR A 101 -27.74 -7.27 -38.07
N HIS A 102 -27.77 -5.94 -37.97
CA HIS A 102 -28.64 -5.10 -38.79
C HIS A 102 -28.22 -5.07 -40.26
N LEU A 103 -26.92 -5.15 -40.56
CA LEU A 103 -26.40 -5.24 -41.93
C LEU A 103 -26.69 -6.62 -42.55
N HIS A 104 -26.54 -7.70 -41.77
CA HIS A 104 -26.83 -9.06 -42.24
C HIS A 104 -28.33 -9.24 -42.56
N HIS A 105 -29.22 -8.61 -41.80
CA HIS A 105 -30.66 -8.65 -42.06
C HIS A 105 -31.10 -7.77 -43.25
N GLN A 106 -30.30 -6.79 -43.67
CA GLN A 106 -30.55 -5.96 -44.86
C GLN A 106 -30.00 -6.57 -46.15
N VAL A 107 -29.02 -7.48 -46.06
CA VAL A 107 -28.44 -8.19 -47.22
C VAL A 107 -29.26 -9.44 -47.61
N GLN A 108 -30.18 -9.89 -46.75
CA GLN A 108 -31.07 -11.03 -47.03
C GLN A 108 -32.48 -10.63 -47.56
N LEU A 109 -32.74 -9.34 -47.80
CA LEU A 109 -33.92 -8.85 -48.54
C LEU A 109 -33.50 -8.37 -49.93
#